data_AF-A0A371CEA0-F1
#
_entry.id   AF-A0A371CEA0-F1
#
_cell.length_a   1.000
_cell.length_b   1.000
_cell.length_c   1.000
_cell.angle_alpha   90.00
_cell.angle_beta   90.00
_cell.angle_gamma   90.00
#
_symmetry.space_group_name_H-M   'P 1'
#
loop_
_entity.id
_entity.type
_entity.pdbx_description
1 polymer ?
#
loop_
_entity_poly.entity_id
_entity_poly.type
_entity_poly.pdbx_seq_one_letter_code
_entity_poly.pdbx_strand_id
1 'polypeptide(L)'
;MADKSNSEDNKPKFMKNEDGTPMTQEQLRQKYGVDFTKEGRDGKLKYGPDDPTAMSNRVQFLAKADSQYYDPCAEASKMSLNCLERNNYKKAMCEEYFQIYRDCKKMWLAQRRKDKKSGFLW
;
A
#
# COMPACT_ATOMS: atom_id res chain seq x y z
N MET A 1 -30.08 15.85 -8.10
CA MET A 1 -29.60 15.25 -6.82
C MET A 1 -29.21 13.82 -7.18
N ALA A 2 -28.02 13.27 -7.01
CA ALA A 2 -26.90 13.37 -6.07
C ALA A 2 -25.73 12.58 -6.72
N ASP A 3 -24.43 12.72 -6.48
CA ASP A 3 -23.59 13.63 -5.73
C ASP A 3 -22.23 13.64 -6.45
N LYS A 4 -21.64 14.83 -6.61
CA LYS A 4 -20.23 14.99 -6.98
C LYS A 4 -19.39 14.64 -5.76
N SER A 5 -18.94 13.40 -5.62
CA SER A 5 -17.90 13.09 -4.63
C SER A 5 -16.53 13.33 -5.26
N ASN A 6 -15.93 14.47 -4.89
CA ASN A 6 -14.59 14.92 -5.26
C ASN A 6 -13.54 13.81 -5.12
N SER A 7 -12.78 13.61 -6.18
CA SER A 7 -11.67 12.64 -6.29
C SER A 7 -10.35 13.16 -5.70
N GLU A 8 -10.33 14.35 -5.12
CA GLU A 8 -9.08 15.05 -4.74
C GLU A 8 -8.61 14.76 -3.31
N ASP A 9 -9.46 14.17 -2.46
CA ASP A 9 -9.15 13.99 -1.03
C ASP A 9 -8.35 12.71 -0.70
N ASN A 10 -7.94 11.94 -1.72
CA ASN A 10 -7.05 10.78 -1.55
C ASN A 10 -5.72 10.97 -2.30
N LYS A 11 -5.21 12.20 -2.39
CA LYS A 11 -3.85 12.45 -2.85
C LYS A 11 -2.87 12.10 -1.72
N PRO A 12 -2.06 11.04 -1.83
CA PRO A 12 -1.05 10.76 -0.82
C PRO A 12 -0.02 11.89 -0.82
N LYS A 13 0.39 12.27 0.39
CA LYS A 13 1.42 13.28 0.61
C LYS A 13 2.73 12.74 0.01
N PHE A 14 3.10 13.31 -1.14
CA PHE A 14 4.32 12.99 -1.88
C PHE A 14 5.54 13.17 -0.97
N MET A 15 6.46 12.20 -1.03
CA MET A 15 7.79 12.31 -0.42
C MET A 15 8.41 13.63 -0.87
N LYS A 16 8.94 14.42 0.07
CA LYS A 16 9.52 15.73 -0.23
C LYS A 16 11.05 15.62 -0.21
N ASN A 17 11.71 16.28 -1.15
CA ASN A 17 13.14 16.57 -1.08
C ASN A 17 13.42 17.49 0.14
N GLU A 18 14.69 17.69 0.51
CA GLU A 18 15.07 18.50 1.68
C GLU A 18 14.62 19.98 1.58
N ASP A 19 14.36 20.44 0.37
CA ASP A 19 13.79 21.73 -0.02
C ASP A 19 12.24 21.77 0.00
N GLY A 20 11.58 20.70 0.46
CA GLY A 20 10.13 20.64 0.61
C GLY A 20 9.36 20.40 -0.70
N THR A 21 10.06 20.27 -1.83
CA THR A 21 9.47 19.95 -3.13
C THR A 21 9.15 18.47 -3.26
N PRO A 22 8.05 18.07 -3.92
CA PRO A 22 7.76 16.66 -4.19
C PRO A 22 8.91 15.97 -4.94
N MET A 23 9.44 14.86 -4.40
CA MET A 23 10.37 13.96 -5.09
C MET A 23 9.74 13.46 -6.38
N THR A 24 10.49 13.53 -7.48
CA THR A 24 10.08 12.98 -8.77
C THR A 24 10.20 11.45 -8.78
N GLN A 25 9.48 10.79 -9.69
CA GLN A 25 9.55 9.33 -9.85
C GLN A 25 10.99 8.83 -10.09
N GLU A 26 11.77 9.57 -10.88
CA GLU A 26 13.17 9.21 -11.14
C GLU A 26 14.01 9.29 -9.87
N GLN A 27 13.78 10.29 -9.01
CA GLN A 27 14.46 10.44 -7.72
C GLN A 27 14.07 9.31 -6.75
N LEU A 28 12.81 8.88 -6.77
CA LEU A 28 12.34 7.76 -5.96
C LEU A 28 12.97 6.43 -6.41
N ARG A 29 13.02 6.22 -7.72
CA ARG A 29 13.60 5.03 -8.35
C ARG A 29 15.11 4.96 -8.15
N GLN A 30 15.82 6.08 -8.25
CA GLN A 30 17.27 6.17 -8.01
C GLN A 30 17.62 6.02 -6.53
N LYS A 31 16.80 6.54 -5.61
CA LYS A 31 17.09 6.53 -4.16
C LYS A 31 16.72 5.22 -3.48
N TYR A 32 15.64 4.59 -3.92
CA TYR A 32 15.05 3.44 -3.22
C TYR A 32 14.87 2.19 -4.10
N GLY A 33 15.14 2.27 -5.41
CA GLY A 33 15.03 1.13 -6.31
C GLY A 33 13.61 0.55 -6.43
N VAL A 34 12.59 1.34 -6.09
CA VAL A 34 11.19 0.92 -6.06
C VAL A 34 10.38 1.69 -7.11
N ASP A 35 9.71 0.96 -8.01
CA ASP A 35 8.81 1.53 -9.02
C ASP A 35 7.44 1.80 -8.37
N PHE A 36 7.24 3.01 -7.84
CA PHE A 36 5.96 3.47 -7.28
C PHE A 36 4.84 3.65 -8.33
N THR A 37 5.15 3.40 -9.59
CA THR A 37 4.23 3.54 -10.72
C THR A 37 4.28 2.32 -11.62
N LYS A 38 3.40 1.37 -11.33
CA LYS A 38 2.63 0.78 -12.43
C LYS A 38 1.28 1.48 -12.44
N GLU A 39 1.03 2.25 -13.49
CA GLU A 39 -0.34 2.50 -13.93
C GLU A 39 -1.00 1.13 -14.13
N GLY A 40 -1.90 0.75 -13.23
CA GLY A 40 -2.85 -0.31 -13.53
C GLY A 40 -3.73 0.13 -14.70
N ARG A 41 -4.27 -0.83 -15.47
CA ARG A 41 -5.20 -0.59 -16.60
C ARG A 41 -6.47 0.19 -16.22
N ASP A 42 -6.62 0.52 -14.93
CA ASP A 42 -7.72 1.13 -14.22
C ASP A 42 -7.38 2.53 -13.63
N GLY A 43 -6.20 3.09 -13.93
CA GLY A 43 -5.82 4.45 -13.49
C GLY A 43 -5.60 4.58 -11.97
N LYS A 44 -5.48 3.46 -11.27
CA LYS A 44 -5.34 3.42 -9.81
C LYS A 44 -3.86 3.28 -9.42
N LEU A 45 -3.32 4.32 -8.78
CA LEU A 45 -1.96 4.30 -8.25
C LEU A 45 -1.80 3.18 -7.21
N LYS A 46 -0.90 2.21 -7.50
CA LYS A 46 -0.50 1.15 -6.56
C LYS A 46 0.57 1.70 -5.62
N TYR A 47 0.15 2.17 -4.45
CA TYR A 47 1.08 2.63 -3.42
C TYR A 47 1.59 1.44 -2.60
N GLY A 48 2.58 0.74 -3.14
CA GLY A 48 3.33 -0.31 -2.44
C GLY A 48 3.88 -1.40 -3.36
N PRO A 49 4.94 -2.11 -2.94
CA PRO A 49 5.49 -3.25 -3.70
C PRO A 49 4.50 -4.42 -3.77
N ASP A 50 3.59 -4.50 -2.80
CA ASP A 50 2.59 -5.55 -2.68
C ASP A 50 1.28 -5.21 -3.41
N ASP A 51 0.66 -6.20 -4.03
CA ASP A 51 -0.73 -6.13 -4.50
C ASP A 51 -1.64 -6.95 -3.57
N PRO A 52 -2.30 -6.33 -2.57
CA PRO A 52 -3.15 -7.06 -1.63
C PRO A 52 -4.36 -7.73 -2.30
N THR A 53 -4.74 -7.30 -3.51
CA THR A 53 -5.90 -7.81 -4.24
C THR A 53 -5.56 -8.90 -5.26
N ALA A 54 -4.30 -9.31 -5.35
CA ALA A 54 -3.85 -10.35 -6.27
C ALA A 54 -4.44 -11.74 -5.96
N MET A 55 -4.58 -12.57 -7.02
CA MET A 55 -5.11 -13.94 -6.91
C MET A 55 -4.35 -14.82 -5.92
N SER A 56 -3.02 -14.73 -5.95
CA SER A 56 -2.13 -15.47 -5.06
C SER A 56 -2.43 -15.22 -3.59
N ASN A 57 -2.73 -13.96 -3.22
CA ASN A 57 -2.94 -13.56 -1.84
C ASN A 57 -4.25 -14.12 -1.27
N ARG A 58 -5.32 -14.27 -2.08
CA ARG A 58 -6.47 -15.05 -1.62
C ARG A 58 -6.12 -16.52 -1.46
N VAL A 59 -5.48 -17.12 -2.46
CA VAL A 59 -5.25 -18.57 -2.44
C VAL A 59 -4.47 -18.94 -1.19
N GLN A 60 -3.43 -18.16 -0.86
CA GLN A 60 -2.68 -18.32 0.38
C GLN A 60 -3.54 -18.03 1.62
N PHE A 61 -4.37 -16.99 1.60
CA PHE A 61 -5.29 -16.69 2.71
C PHE A 61 -6.34 -17.78 2.97
N LEU A 62 -6.80 -18.49 1.94
CA LEU A 62 -7.73 -19.61 2.08
C LEU A 62 -7.01 -20.92 2.43
N ALA A 63 -5.77 -21.09 1.99
CA ALA A 63 -4.99 -22.29 2.26
C ALA A 63 -4.38 -22.31 3.67
N LYS A 64 -4.25 -21.15 4.33
CA LYS A 64 -3.70 -21.06 5.69
C LYS A 64 -4.62 -21.76 6.70
N ALA A 65 -4.06 -22.22 7.81
CA ALA A 65 -4.86 -22.74 8.92
C ALA A 65 -5.72 -21.63 9.56
N ASP A 66 -6.88 -21.99 10.13
CA ASP A 66 -7.83 -21.03 10.72
C ASP A 66 -7.18 -20.12 11.77
N SER A 67 -6.27 -20.66 12.58
CA SER A 67 -5.53 -19.93 13.62
C SER A 67 -4.32 -19.15 13.09
N GLN A 68 -3.88 -19.36 11.85
CA GLN A 68 -2.67 -18.76 11.31
C GLN A 68 -2.92 -17.33 10.82
N TYR A 69 -2.06 -16.39 11.20
CA TYR A 69 -2.08 -15.04 10.65
C TYR A 69 -1.47 -15.02 9.25
N TYR A 70 -2.10 -14.30 8.33
CA TYR A 70 -1.60 -14.07 6.98
C TYR A 70 -1.65 -12.58 6.67
N ASP A 71 -0.50 -12.04 6.25
CA ASP A 71 -0.34 -10.64 5.87
C ASP A 71 -0.04 -10.53 4.37
N PRO A 72 -0.98 -10.03 3.55
CA PRO A 72 -0.74 -9.78 2.13
C PRO A 72 0.13 -8.53 1.88
N CYS A 73 0.50 -7.79 2.94
CA CYS A 73 1.30 -6.57 2.90
C CYS A 73 2.68 -6.78 3.55
N ALA A 74 3.22 -8.00 3.45
CA ALA A 74 4.43 -8.41 4.14
C ALA A 74 5.68 -7.63 3.70
N GLU A 75 5.83 -7.31 2.41
CA GLU A 75 6.98 -6.53 1.92
C GLU A 75 6.86 -5.06 2.34
N ALA A 76 5.67 -4.48 2.29
CA ALA A 76 5.42 -3.16 2.83
C ALA A 76 5.76 -3.06 4.34
N SER A 77 5.39 -4.09 5.11
CA SER A 77 5.75 -4.20 6.53
C SER A 77 7.26 -4.26 6.72
N LYS A 78 7.94 -5.16 6.01
CA LYS A 78 9.40 -5.33 6.05
C LYS A 78 10.12 -4.04 5.67
N MET A 79 9.63 -3.32 4.66
CA MET A 79 10.20 -2.04 4.24
C MET A 79 10.09 -0.97 5.34
N SER A 80 8.96 -0.92 6.04
CA SER A 80 8.78 0.00 7.17
C SER A 80 9.68 -0.33 8.37
N LEU A 81 9.90 -1.62 8.64
CA LEU A 81 10.83 -2.09 9.67
C LEU A 81 12.29 -1.79 9.30
N ASN A 82 12.68 -2.05 8.06
CA ASN A 82 14.00 -1.71 7.54
C ASN A 82 14.30 -0.21 7.65
N CYS A 83 13.30 0.65 7.44
CA CYS A 83 13.46 2.08 7.66
C CYS A 83 13.75 2.39 9.14
N LEU A 84 13.02 1.77 10.06
CA LEU A 84 13.25 1.96 11.50
C LEU A 84 14.64 1.51 11.92
N GLU A 85 15.08 0.33 11.46
CA GLU A 85 16.40 -0.22 11.78
C GLU A 85 17.54 0.71 11.34
N ARG A 86 17.40 1.34 10.16
CA ARG A 86 18.40 2.28 9.62
C ARG A 86 18.37 3.67 10.25
N ASN A 87 17.24 4.07 10.84
CA ASN A 87 17.04 5.42 11.38
C ASN A 87 16.94 5.45 12.90
N ASN A 88 17.56 4.48 13.60
CA ASN A 88 17.52 4.36 15.07
C ASN A 88 16.09 4.42 15.63
N TYR A 89 15.14 3.77 14.96
CA TYR A 89 13.73 3.71 15.34
C TYR A 89 13.01 5.07 15.40
N LYS A 90 13.52 6.10 14.71
CA LYS A 90 12.85 7.40 14.57
C LYS A 90 11.66 7.30 13.63
N LYS A 91 10.46 7.11 14.19
CA LYS A 91 9.20 6.94 13.45
C LYS A 91 8.91 8.08 12.46
N ALA A 92 9.27 9.32 12.80
CA ALA A 92 9.02 10.50 11.96
C ALA A 92 9.68 10.40 10.57
N MET A 93 10.82 9.71 10.47
CA MET A 93 11.56 9.52 9.21
C MET A 93 10.96 8.41 8.34
N CYS A 94 10.03 7.63 8.88
CA CYS A 94 9.49 6.43 8.24
C CYS A 94 7.98 6.49 8.03
N GLU A 95 7.35 7.66 8.20
CA GLU A 95 5.90 7.80 8.13
C GLU A 95 5.34 7.36 6.77
N GLU A 96 6.03 7.64 5.66
CA GLU A 96 5.55 7.19 4.34
C GLU A 96 5.53 5.66 4.20
N TYR A 97 6.52 4.96 4.75
CA TYR A 97 6.54 3.50 4.75
C TYR A 97 5.37 2.93 5.56
N PHE A 98 4.99 3.58 6.66
CA PHE A 98 3.80 3.20 7.41
C PHE A 98 2.51 3.51 6.65
N GLN A 99 2.46 4.62 5.91
CA GLN A 99 1.30 4.92 5.07
C GLN A 99 1.11 3.85 3.98
N ILE A 100 2.18 3.42 3.32
CA ILE A 100 2.15 2.33 2.33
C ILE A 100 1.56 1.05 2.94
N TYR A 101 2.05 0.64 4.13
CA TYR A 101 1.50 -0.53 4.83
C TYR A 101 0.01 -0.36 5.20
N ARG A 102 -0.36 0.82 5.72
CA ARG A 102 -1.76 1.13 6.08
C ARG A 102 -2.67 1.08 4.87
N ASP A 103 -2.24 1.63 3.74
CA ASP A 103 -3.05 1.68 2.52
C ASP A 103 -3.21 0.31 1.88
N CYS A 104 -2.14 -0.49 1.84
CA CYS A 104 -2.23 -1.90 1.44
C CYS A 104 -3.25 -2.67 2.29
N LYS A 105 -3.20 -2.51 3.62
CA LYS A 105 -4.14 -3.17 4.54
C LYS A 105 -5.58 -2.67 4.37
N LYS A 106 -5.77 -1.37 4.11
CA LYS A 106 -7.10 -0.81 3.78
C LYS A 106 -7.66 -1.44 2.51
N MET A 107 -6.86 -1.58 1.46
CA MET A 107 -7.27 -2.21 0.21
C MET A 107 -7.68 -3.68 0.41
N TRP A 108 -6.85 -4.45 1.13
CA TRP A 108 -7.17 -5.84 1.47
C TRP A 108 -8.51 -5.98 2.21
N LEU A 109 -8.70 -5.19 3.27
CA LEU A 109 -9.93 -5.24 4.06
C LEU A 109 -11.14 -4.74 3.27
N ALA A 110 -10.97 -3.72 2.42
CA ALA A 110 -12.03 -3.24 1.55
C ALA A 110 -12.47 -4.32 0.56
N GLN A 111 -11.52 -5.04 -0.05
CA GLN A 111 -11.82 -6.14 -0.96
C GLN A 111 -12.57 -7.27 -0.24
N ARG A 112 -12.06 -7.74 0.90
CA ARG A 112 -12.74 -8.77 1.70
C ARG A 112 -14.17 -8.40 2.11
N ARG A 113 -14.39 -7.13 2.46
CA ARG A 113 -15.75 -6.63 2.76
C ARG A 113 -16.65 -6.64 1.53
N LYS A 114 -16.10 -6.34 0.34
CA LYS A 114 -16.84 -6.42 -0.93
C LYS A 114 -17.20 -7.87 -1.25
N ASP A 115 -16.24 -8.79 -1.15
CA ASP A 115 -16.46 -10.22 -1.41
C ASP A 115 -17.53 -10.81 -0.47
N LYS A 116 -17.47 -10.45 0.82
CA LYS A 116 -18.52 -10.83 1.79
C LYS A 116 -19.91 -10.26 1.42
N LYS A 117 -19.97 -9.03 0.89
CA LYS A 117 -21.24 -8.37 0.53
C LYS A 117 -21.85 -8.90 -0.76
N SER A 118 -21.02 -9.23 -1.75
CA SER A 118 -21.50 -9.73 -3.04
C SER A 118 -21.99 -11.17 -2.96
N GLY A 119 -21.79 -11.87 -1.83
CA GLY A 119 -22.03 -13.32 -1.74
C GLY A 119 -21.09 -14.13 -2.65
N PHE A 120 -20.22 -13.43 -3.40
CA PHE A 120 -19.15 -14.02 -4.17
C PHE A 120 -18.06 -14.37 -3.16
N LEU A 121 -18.18 -15.58 -2.64
CA LEU A 121 -17.09 -16.26 -1.96
C LEU A 121 -15.96 -16.38 -2.98
N TRP A 122 -15.10 -15.37 -2.99
CA TRP A 122 -13.69 -15.62 -3.14
C TRP A 122 -13.33 -16.54 -1.96
#